data_AF-A0A699WXM2-F1
#
_entry.id   AF-A0A699WXM2-F1
#
_cell.length_a   1.000
_cell.length_b   1.000
_cell.length_c   1.000
_cell.angle_alpha   90.00
_cell.angle_beta   90.00
_cell.angle_gamma   90.00
#
_symmetry.space_group_name_H-M   'P 1'
#
loop_
_entity.id
_entity.type
_entity.pdbx_description
1 polymer ?
#
loop_
_entity_poly.entity_id
_entity_poly.type
_entity_poly.pdbx_seq_one_letter_code
_entity_poly.pdbx_strand_id
1 'polypeptide(L)'
;AHSDQNEIQLSKMALTKGVSADAKALANQMITDHTKSTSMLKPIALKAGVTLPTDMDAEHKALAPTMAKLTGKEFETKYLAQMVTDHQKTANTLAAHKTMTKNTAL
;
A
#
# COMPACT_ATOMS: atom_id res chain seq x y z
N ALA A 1 7.89 2.06 0.08
CA ALA A 1 8.24 0.88 0.90
C ALA A 1 7.22 0.63 2.00
N HIS A 2 6.89 1.60 2.88
CA HIS A 2 5.74 1.45 3.79
C HIS A 2 4.42 1.33 3.02
N SER A 3 4.22 2.10 1.92
CA SER A 3 2.95 2.01 1.15
C SER A 3 2.65 0.58 0.69
N ASP A 4 3.62 -0.14 0.11
CA ASP A 4 3.42 -1.55 -0.25
C ASP A 4 2.87 -2.40 0.93
N GLN A 5 3.45 -2.28 2.14
CA GLN A 5 2.97 -3.04 3.29
C GLN A 5 1.58 -2.59 3.76
N ASN A 6 1.31 -1.29 3.73
CA ASN A 6 0.00 -0.72 4.03
C ASN A 6 -1.08 -1.28 3.09
N GLU A 7 -0.83 -1.18 1.79
CA GLU A 7 -1.77 -1.56 0.74
C GLU A 7 -1.98 -3.09 0.71
N ILE A 8 -0.94 -3.89 0.93
CA ILE A 8 -1.05 -5.34 1.06
C ILE A 8 -1.93 -5.72 2.25
N GLN A 9 -1.70 -5.14 3.44
CA GLN A 9 -2.42 -5.54 4.64
C GLN A 9 -3.89 -5.08 4.63
N LEU A 10 -4.17 -3.88 4.15
CA LEU A 10 -5.55 -3.42 3.94
C LEU A 10 -6.30 -4.28 2.91
N SER A 11 -5.63 -4.64 1.81
CA SER A 11 -6.21 -5.49 0.77
C SER A 11 -6.50 -6.91 1.27
N LYS A 12 -5.63 -7.48 2.12
CA LYS A 12 -5.90 -8.77 2.78
C LYS A 12 -7.15 -8.72 3.65
N MET A 13 -7.39 -7.61 4.36
CA MET A 13 -8.65 -7.43 5.09
C MET A 13 -9.86 -7.41 4.14
N ALA A 14 -9.77 -6.71 2.99
CA ALA A 14 -10.88 -6.62 2.04
C ALA A 14 -11.43 -7.99 1.61
N LEU A 15 -10.54 -8.97 1.41
CA LEU A 15 -10.90 -10.33 1.00
C LEU A 15 -11.84 -11.04 1.99
N THR A 16 -11.82 -10.66 3.28
CA THR A 16 -12.62 -11.30 4.34
C THR A 16 -13.77 -10.42 4.84
N LYS A 17 -14.04 -9.28 4.21
CA LYS A 17 -14.97 -8.25 4.73
C LYS A 17 -16.30 -8.16 4.01
N GLY A 18 -16.64 -9.16 3.19
CA GLY A 18 -17.93 -9.23 2.50
C GLY A 18 -18.11 -8.15 1.41
N VAL A 19 -17.01 -7.68 0.82
CA VAL A 19 -17.01 -6.69 -0.27
C VAL A 19 -17.44 -7.32 -1.62
N SER A 20 -17.75 -6.47 -2.60
CA SER A 20 -18.11 -6.88 -3.96
C SER A 20 -17.03 -7.69 -4.66
N ALA A 21 -17.40 -8.41 -5.73
CA ALA A 21 -16.45 -9.15 -6.55
C ALA A 21 -15.36 -8.26 -7.14
N ASP A 22 -15.72 -7.05 -7.60
CA ASP A 22 -14.78 -6.08 -8.15
C ASP A 22 -13.78 -5.60 -7.09
N ALA A 23 -14.26 -5.30 -5.87
CA ALA A 23 -13.38 -4.92 -4.77
C ALA A 23 -12.43 -6.07 -4.34
N LYS A 24 -12.87 -7.33 -4.41
CA LYS A 24 -11.98 -8.49 -4.20
C LYS A 24 -10.94 -8.62 -5.31
N ALA A 25 -11.33 -8.42 -6.57
CA ALA A 25 -10.43 -8.48 -7.70
C ALA A 25 -9.33 -7.40 -7.57
N LEU A 26 -9.73 -6.16 -7.24
CA LEU A 26 -8.80 -5.08 -6.95
C LEU A 26 -7.86 -5.44 -5.80
N ALA A 27 -8.39 -5.95 -4.68
CA ALA A 27 -7.57 -6.33 -3.53
C ALA A 27 -6.51 -7.39 -3.87
N ASN A 28 -6.87 -8.41 -4.67
CA ASN A 28 -5.92 -9.41 -5.14
C ASN A 28 -4.84 -8.81 -6.05
N GLN A 29 -5.22 -7.87 -6.93
CA GLN A 29 -4.28 -7.17 -7.77
C GLN A 29 -3.30 -6.33 -6.93
N MET A 30 -3.81 -5.55 -5.96
CA MET A 30 -2.98 -4.76 -5.05
C MET A 30 -1.98 -5.64 -4.28
N ILE A 31 -2.43 -6.78 -3.74
CA ILE A 31 -1.51 -7.72 -3.08
C ILE A 31 -0.41 -8.19 -4.03
N THR A 32 -0.77 -8.54 -5.27
CA THR A 32 0.16 -9.05 -6.27
C THR A 32 1.19 -8.00 -6.67
N ASP A 33 0.73 -6.82 -7.08
CA ASP A 33 1.56 -5.75 -7.63
C ASP A 33 2.51 -5.19 -6.56
N HIS A 34 2.00 -4.92 -5.35
CA HIS A 34 2.81 -4.39 -4.26
C HIS A 34 3.79 -5.42 -3.69
N THR A 35 3.44 -6.72 -3.66
CA THR A 35 4.39 -7.78 -3.28
C THR A 35 5.53 -7.87 -4.29
N LYS A 36 5.22 -7.77 -5.59
CA LYS A 36 6.22 -7.74 -6.66
C LYS A 36 7.11 -6.50 -6.54
N SER A 37 6.53 -5.31 -6.32
CA SER A 37 7.25 -4.06 -6.07
C SER A 37 8.26 -4.21 -4.92
N THR A 38 7.80 -4.65 -3.75
CA THR A 38 8.68 -4.88 -2.59
C THR A 38 9.80 -5.87 -2.91
N SER A 39 9.50 -6.94 -3.65
CA SER A 39 10.51 -7.94 -4.03
C SER A 39 11.59 -7.37 -4.96
N MET A 40 11.22 -6.49 -5.89
CA MET A 40 12.16 -5.78 -6.75
C MET A 40 12.99 -4.73 -5.99
N LEU A 41 12.41 -4.09 -4.97
CA LEU A 41 13.12 -3.11 -4.14
C LEU A 41 14.16 -3.75 -3.20
N LYS A 42 13.92 -4.97 -2.70
CA LYS A 42 14.83 -5.67 -1.75
C LYS A 42 16.32 -5.62 -2.15
N PRO A 43 16.73 -6.05 -3.35
CA PRO A 43 18.15 -6.00 -3.73
C PRO A 43 18.71 -4.58 -3.83
N ILE A 44 17.89 -3.59 -4.20
CA ILE A 44 18.30 -2.18 -4.29
C ILE A 44 18.53 -1.63 -2.87
N ALA A 45 17.60 -1.89 -1.96
CA ALA A 45 17.69 -1.46 -0.57
C ALA A 45 18.90 -2.09 0.15
N LEU A 46 19.16 -3.38 -0.08
CA LEU A 46 20.34 -4.08 0.44
C LEU A 46 21.64 -3.42 -0.01
N LYS A 47 21.77 -3.09 -1.31
CA LYS A 47 22.94 -2.38 -1.84
C LYS A 47 23.12 -0.98 -1.24
N ALA A 48 22.02 -0.32 -0.89
CA ALA A 48 22.01 0.99 -0.26
C ALA A 48 22.18 0.94 1.28
N GLY A 49 22.29 -0.24 1.89
CA GLY A 49 22.31 -0.39 3.36
C GLY A 49 21.00 0.00 4.05
N VAL A 50 19.90 0.03 3.30
CA VAL A 50 18.56 0.40 3.80
C VAL A 50 17.76 -0.85 4.11
N THR A 51 17.16 -0.90 5.30
CA THR A 51 16.21 -1.96 5.65
C THR A 51 14.82 -1.58 5.17
N LEU A 52 14.16 -2.48 4.42
CA LEU A 52 12.77 -2.28 4.02
C LEU A 52 11.84 -2.60 5.19
N PRO A 53 10.74 -1.84 5.35
CA PRO A 53 9.72 -2.17 6.33
C PRO A 53 9.04 -3.49 6.02
N THR A 54 8.72 -4.23 7.07
CA THR A 54 8.04 -5.53 7.03
C THR A 54 6.60 -5.45 7.52
N ASP A 55 6.13 -4.25 7.85
CA ASP A 55 4.85 -4.01 8.48
C ASP A 55 4.31 -2.62 8.10
N MET A 56 3.05 -2.35 8.44
CA MET A 56 2.40 -1.06 8.26
C MET A 56 3.12 0.06 9.01
N ASP A 57 3.04 1.27 8.48
CA ASP A 57 3.44 2.47 9.22
C ASP A 57 2.47 2.78 10.38
N ALA A 58 2.85 3.75 11.22
CA ALA A 58 2.07 4.10 12.42
C ALA A 58 0.66 4.62 12.09
N GLU A 59 0.50 5.36 10.99
CA GLU A 59 -0.78 5.90 10.55
C GLU A 59 -1.74 4.76 10.19
N HIS A 60 -1.25 3.79 9.43
CA HIS A 60 -2.04 2.63 8.99
C HIS A 60 -2.32 1.64 10.11
N LYS A 61 -1.37 1.47 11.05
CA LYS A 61 -1.61 0.72 12.29
C LYS A 61 -2.73 1.32 13.13
N ALA A 62 -2.85 2.64 13.18
CA ALA A 62 -3.95 3.31 13.87
C ALA A 62 -5.28 3.20 13.12
N LEU A 63 -5.25 3.14 11.78
CA LEU A 63 -6.43 2.97 10.94
C LEU A 63 -7.00 1.54 10.97
N ALA A 64 -6.14 0.52 10.99
CA ALA A 64 -6.53 -0.88 10.85
C ALA A 64 -7.62 -1.36 11.84
N PRO A 65 -7.61 -1.00 13.14
CA PRO A 65 -8.70 -1.34 14.06
C PRO A 65 -10.04 -0.76 13.67
N THR A 66 -10.06 0.44 13.08
CA THR A 66 -11.30 1.06 12.59
C THR A 66 -11.81 0.30 11.37
N MET A 67 -10.92 -0.01 10.42
CA MET A 67 -11.25 -0.82 9.24
C MET A 67 -11.77 -2.21 9.63
N ALA A 68 -11.18 -2.83 10.65
CA ALA A 68 -11.55 -4.16 11.11
C ALA A 68 -13.00 -4.24 11.65
N LYS A 69 -13.59 -3.13 12.10
CA LYS A 69 -14.97 -3.07 12.59
C LYS A 69 -16.01 -2.93 11.47
N LEU A 70 -15.59 -2.49 10.28
CA LEU A 70 -16.48 -2.30 9.14
C LEU A 70 -16.66 -3.62 8.39
N THR A 71 -17.77 -3.73 7.65
CA THR A 71 -18.04 -4.85 6.73
C THR A 71 -18.81 -4.37 5.51
N GLY A 72 -18.96 -5.23 4.51
CA GLY A 72 -19.77 -4.98 3.33
C GLY A 72 -19.41 -3.69 2.63
N LYS A 73 -20.42 -2.89 2.30
CA LYS A 73 -20.25 -1.64 1.55
C LYS A 73 -19.47 -0.58 2.31
N GLU A 74 -19.64 -0.50 3.63
CA GLU A 74 -18.93 0.48 4.46
C GLU A 74 -17.42 0.24 4.45
N PHE A 75 -17.00 -1.03 4.60
CA PHE A 75 -15.60 -1.41 4.48
C PHE A 75 -15.09 -1.09 3.08
N GLU A 76 -15.82 -1.52 2.04
CA GLU A 76 -15.42 -1.34 0.65
C GLU A 76 -15.18 0.13 0.32
N THR A 77 -16.11 1.02 0.66
CA THR A 77 -15.98 2.46 0.41
C THR A 77 -14.74 3.03 1.09
N LYS A 78 -14.49 2.66 2.35
CA LYS A 78 -13.33 3.17 3.08
C LYS A 78 -12.02 2.59 2.57
N TYR A 79 -12.01 1.32 2.17
CA TYR A 79 -10.85 0.67 1.55
C TYR A 79 -10.47 1.36 0.23
N LEU A 80 -11.43 1.55 -0.68
CA LEU A 80 -11.18 2.20 -1.97
C LEU A 80 -10.69 3.65 -1.80
N ALA A 81 -11.28 4.40 -0.87
CA ALA A 81 -10.83 5.76 -0.55
C ALA A 81 -9.40 5.80 0.01
N GLN A 82 -9.03 4.81 0.83
CA GLN A 82 -7.68 4.71 1.37
C GLN A 82 -6.65 4.37 0.29
N MET A 83 -6.97 3.43 -0.63
CA MET A 83 -6.07 3.11 -1.76
C MET A 83 -5.79 4.35 -2.63
N VAL A 84 -6.81 5.15 -2.95
CA VAL A 84 -6.61 6.39 -3.71
C VAL A 84 -5.70 7.36 -2.96
N THR A 85 -5.90 7.50 -1.64
CA THR A 85 -5.10 8.39 -0.79
C THR A 85 -3.63 7.96 -0.76
N ASP A 86 -3.36 6.67 -0.57
CA ASP A 86 -2.01 6.10 -0.49
C ASP A 86 -1.26 6.20 -1.82
N HIS A 87 -1.93 5.88 -2.93
CA HIS A 87 -1.36 6.04 -4.27
C HIS A 87 -1.06 7.51 -4.59
N GLN A 88 -1.95 8.45 -4.23
CA GLN A 88 -1.71 9.87 -4.44
C GLN A 88 -0.53 10.39 -3.59
N LYS A 89 -0.42 9.97 -2.32
CA LYS A 89 0.71 10.31 -1.45
C LYS A 89 2.03 9.81 -2.04
N THR A 90 2.02 8.59 -2.59
CA THR A 90 3.17 8.00 -3.27
C THR A 90 3.54 8.77 -4.53
N ALA A 91 2.55 9.11 -5.38
CA ALA A 91 2.79 9.90 -6.59
C ALA A 91 3.38 11.27 -6.29
N ASN A 92 2.86 11.96 -5.26
CA ASN A 92 3.37 13.26 -4.82
C ASN A 92 4.80 13.15 -4.29
N THR A 93 5.09 12.12 -3.50
CA THR A 93 6.43 11.87 -2.97
C THR A 93 7.43 11.58 -4.09
N LEU A 94 7.04 10.78 -5.09
CA LEU A 94 7.86 10.49 -6.25
C LEU A 94 8.11 11.75 -7.10
N ALA A 95 7.09 12.57 -7.31
CA ALA A 95 7.23 13.85 -8.02
C ALA A 95 8.21 14.79 -7.30
N ALA A 96 8.10 14.92 -5.97
CA ALA A 96 9.05 15.70 -5.17
C ALA A 96 10.47 15.12 -5.19
N HIS A 97 10.61 13.79 -5.17
CA HIS A 97 11.92 13.17 -5.27
C HIS A 97 12.58 13.44 -6.63
N LYS A 98 11.82 13.37 -7.73
CA LYS A 98 12.30 13.69 -9.07
C LYS A 98 12.78 15.13 -9.22
N THR A 99 12.16 16.09 -8.53
CA THR A 99 12.62 17.50 -8.57
C THR A 99 13.88 17.73 -7.72
N MET A 100 14.04 16.98 -6.63
CA MET A 100 15.19 17.11 -5.71
C MET A 100 16.43 16.34 -6.15
N THR A 101 16.26 15.17 -6.78
CA THR A 101 17.37 14.32 -7.20
C THR A 101 17.66 14.53 -8.69
N LYS A 102 18.78 15.19 -9.02
CA LYS A 102 19.31 15.24 -10.40
C LYS A 102 19.90 13.90 -10.88
N ASN A 103 19.70 12.82 -10.11
CA ASN A 103 20.29 11.52 -10.38
C ASN A 103 19.26 10.65 -11.12
N THR A 104 19.47 10.44 -12.41
CA THR A 104 18.54 9.76 -13.33
C THR A 104 18.52 8.22 -13.17
N ALA A 105 19.18 7.68 -12.15
CA ALA A 105 19.32 6.25 -11.92
C ALA A 105 18.26 5.64 -10.96
N LEU A 106 17.27 6.43 -10.52
CA LEU A 106 16.08 5.99 -9.78
C LEU A 106 14.80 6.43 -10.50
#